data_AF-A0A1F7FP72-F1
#
_entry.id   AF-A0A1F7FP72-F1
#
_cell.length_a   1.000
_cell.length_b   1.000
_cell.length_c   1.000
_cell.angle_alpha   90.00
_cell.angle_beta   90.00
_cell.angle_gamma   90.00
#
_symmetry.space_group_name_H-M   'P 1'
#
loop_
_entity.id
_entity.type
_entity.pdbx_description
1 polymer ?
#
loop_
_entity_poly.entity_id
_entity_poly.type
_entity_poly.pdbx_seq_one_letter_code
_entity_poly.pdbx_strand_id
1 'polypeptide(L)'
;MKCTDVRILLGALADGELGDEQLRQRLVAHMEECGSCRQEYAIQAEVKQMFARLEREEASFFLAARTMSAIAAQKRTQLVWNWRWAYASAAAAVVLLVSLGSLFLVQPQSADVYKALPDSTSHRVAVGGPSSILPEEEGVTYSSFPELVERRHDEAQELLRVGSEWMQLDNTVRVLSGDEGEESIYKELPGDEENEEQSAQEGND
;
A
#
# COMPACT_ATOMS: atom_id res chain seq x y z
N MET A 1 -0.86 -4.75 31.24
CA MET A 1 -1.00 -4.91 29.77
C MET A 1 -1.82 -6.16 29.49
N LYS A 2 -2.49 -6.25 28.33
CA LYS A 2 -3.20 -7.47 27.95
C LYS A 2 -2.21 -8.45 27.31
N CYS A 3 -2.43 -9.75 27.51
CA CYS A 3 -1.56 -10.78 26.93
C CYS A 3 -1.48 -10.66 25.41
N THR A 4 -2.56 -10.31 24.73
CA THR A 4 -2.58 -10.12 23.26
C THR A 4 -1.56 -9.09 22.80
N ASP A 5 -1.50 -7.93 23.47
CA ASP A 5 -0.56 -6.85 23.14
C ASP A 5 0.89 -7.30 23.39
N VAL A 6 1.10 -8.04 24.48
CA VAL A 6 2.42 -8.57 24.86
C VAL A 6 2.91 -9.55 23.80
N ARG A 7 2.08 -10.52 23.40
CA ARG A 7 2.44 -11.58 22.43
C ARG A 7 2.89 -11.02 21.09
N ILE A 8 2.26 -9.94 20.62
CA ILE A 8 2.66 -9.23 19.38
C ILE A 8 4.08 -8.65 19.52
N LEU A 9 4.47 -8.22 20.71
CA LEU A 9 5.73 -7.53 20.97
C LEU A 9 6.86 -8.46 21.45
N LEU A 10 6.57 -9.72 21.78
CA LEU A 10 7.58 -10.66 22.29
C LEU A 10 8.70 -10.91 21.28
N GLY A 11 8.38 -10.96 19.97
CA GLY A 11 9.38 -11.17 18.92
C GLY A 11 10.38 -10.01 18.86
N ALA A 12 9.87 -8.78 18.76
CA ALA A 12 10.69 -7.57 18.80
C ALA A 12 11.50 -7.46 20.10
N LEU A 13 10.94 -7.91 21.23
CA LEU A 13 11.66 -7.99 22.51
C LEU A 13 12.79 -9.03 22.46
N ALA A 14 12.55 -10.21 21.89
CA ALA A 14 13.55 -11.27 21.73
C ALA A 14 14.67 -10.84 20.79
N ASP A 15 14.34 -10.11 19.73
CA ASP A 15 15.29 -9.60 18.74
C ASP A 15 16.12 -8.41 19.24
N GLY A 16 15.61 -7.68 20.23
CA GLY A 16 16.24 -6.50 20.80
C GLY A 16 15.92 -5.22 20.01
N GLU A 17 14.81 -5.23 19.28
CA GLU A 17 14.38 -4.15 18.38
C GLU A 17 13.47 -3.12 19.07
N LEU A 18 13.09 -3.35 20.33
CA LEU A 18 12.30 -2.41 21.12
C LEU A 18 13.17 -1.23 21.59
N GLY A 19 13.06 -0.11 20.89
CA GLY A 19 13.75 1.14 21.26
C GLY A 19 13.14 1.88 22.47
N ASP A 20 11.90 1.58 22.85
CA ASP A 20 11.24 2.16 24.02
C ASP A 20 11.54 1.35 25.29
N GLU A 21 12.38 1.91 26.15
CA GLU A 21 12.78 1.29 27.42
C GLU A 21 11.61 1.13 28.40
N GLN A 22 10.65 2.07 28.42
CA GLN A 22 9.49 1.95 29.31
C GLN A 22 8.59 0.80 28.86
N LEU A 23 8.39 0.65 27.55
CA LEU A 23 7.65 -0.47 26.99
C LEU A 23 8.34 -1.80 27.34
N ARG A 24 9.66 -1.86 27.19
CA ARG A 24 10.48 -3.03 27.55
C ARG A 24 10.27 -3.43 29.01
N GLN A 25 10.34 -2.48 29.93
CA GLN A 25 10.12 -2.72 31.37
C GLN A 25 8.70 -3.24 31.66
N ARG A 26 7.67 -2.68 31.01
CA ARG A 26 6.29 -3.16 31.19
C ARG A 26 6.09 -4.58 30.67
N LEU A 27 6.74 -4.95 29.57
CA LEU A 27 6.70 -6.32 29.05
C LEU A 27 7.37 -7.29 30.02
N VAL A 28 8.53 -6.93 30.57
CA VAL A 28 9.24 -7.74 31.58
C VAL A 28 8.36 -7.91 32.82
N ALA A 29 7.81 -6.82 33.36
CA ALA A 29 6.90 -6.87 34.51
C ALA A 29 5.68 -7.76 34.25
N HIS A 30 5.09 -7.71 33.05
CA HIS A 30 3.99 -8.61 32.71
C HIS A 30 4.42 -10.08 32.69
N MET A 31 5.60 -10.40 32.15
CA MET A 31 6.12 -11.78 32.13
C MET A 31 6.45 -12.30 33.53
N GLU A 32 6.79 -11.42 34.49
CA GLU A 32 6.96 -11.78 35.89
C GLU A 32 5.68 -12.34 36.51
N GLU A 33 4.51 -11.85 36.08
CA GLU A 33 3.20 -12.27 36.58
C GLU A 33 2.51 -13.31 35.67
N CYS A 34 2.84 -13.35 34.38
CA CYS A 34 2.16 -14.16 33.37
C CYS A 34 3.06 -15.30 32.86
N GLY A 35 2.80 -16.53 33.34
CA GLY A 35 3.56 -17.72 32.96
C GLY A 35 3.46 -18.08 31.47
N SER A 36 2.31 -17.88 30.84
CA SER A 36 2.13 -18.20 29.41
C SER A 36 2.96 -17.27 28.51
N CYS A 37 2.94 -15.96 28.76
CA CYS A 37 3.74 -15.00 28.00
C CYS A 37 5.25 -15.24 28.22
N ARG A 38 5.65 -15.64 29.43
CA ARG A 38 7.04 -16.01 29.71
C ARG A 38 7.48 -17.25 28.92
N GLN A 39 6.63 -18.27 28.84
CA GLN A 39 6.93 -19.48 28.09
C GLN A 39 7.05 -19.20 26.58
N GLU A 40 6.16 -18.37 26.04
CA GLU A 40 6.23 -17.96 24.63
C GLU A 40 7.49 -17.16 24.32
N TYR A 41 7.88 -16.25 25.21
CA TYR A 41 9.14 -15.52 25.08
C TYR A 41 10.35 -16.46 25.09
N ALA A 42 10.35 -17.47 25.99
CA ALA A 42 11.43 -18.45 26.04
C ALA A 42 11.57 -19.23 24.73
N ILE A 43 10.45 -19.64 24.12
CA ILE A 43 10.44 -20.32 22.82
C ILE A 43 11.05 -19.42 21.74
N GLN A 44 10.64 -18.15 21.66
CA GLN A 44 11.16 -17.21 20.66
C GLN A 44 12.66 -16.94 20.87
N ALA A 45 13.09 -16.78 22.12
CA ALA A 45 14.50 -16.60 22.46
C ALA A 45 15.33 -17.83 22.09
N GLU A 46 14.79 -19.04 22.28
CA GLU A 46 15.45 -20.29 21.90
C GLU A 46 15.62 -20.38 20.38
N VAL A 47 14.56 -20.10 19.61
CA VAL A 47 14.62 -20.07 18.14
C VAL A 47 15.68 -19.07 17.66
N LYS A 48 15.72 -17.87 18.23
CA LYS A 48 16.76 -16.87 17.92
C LYS A 48 18.18 -17.42 18.19
N GLN A 49 18.37 -18.14 19.30
CA GLN A 49 19.66 -18.76 19.59
C GLN A 49 20.02 -19.89 18.62
N MET A 50 19.04 -20.66 18.13
CA MET A 50 19.28 -21.68 17.11
C MET A 50 19.82 -21.03 15.82
N PHE A 51 19.20 -19.95 15.36
CA PHE A 51 19.68 -19.20 14.19
C PHE A 51 21.06 -18.57 14.42
N ALA A 52 21.34 -18.07 15.63
CA ALA A 52 22.64 -17.48 15.96
C ALA A 52 23.80 -18.48 15.93
N ARG A 53 23.52 -19.79 16.01
CA ARG A 53 24.53 -20.87 15.93
C ARG A 53 24.80 -21.35 14.51
N LEU A 54 23.96 -20.96 13.55
CA LEU A 54 24.18 -21.33 12.15
C LEU A 54 25.44 -20.62 11.64
N GLU A 55 26.21 -21.34 10.82
CA GLU A 55 27.33 -20.75 10.12
C GLU A 55 26.83 -19.63 9.22
N ARG A 56 27.44 -18.46 9.34
CA ARG A 56 27.05 -17.28 8.58
C ARG A 56 27.83 -17.29 7.28
N GLU A 57 27.15 -17.51 6.17
CA GLU A 57 27.78 -17.35 4.86
C GLU A 57 28.26 -15.90 4.68
N GLU A 58 29.49 -15.76 4.20
CA GLU A 58 30.01 -14.46 3.81
C GLU A 58 29.24 -13.96 2.58
N ALA A 59 28.72 -12.74 2.68
CA ALA A 59 28.09 -12.09 1.55
C ALA A 59 29.11 -11.93 0.41
N SER A 60 28.71 -12.24 -0.83
CA SER A 60 29.59 -12.05 -1.99
C SER A 60 30.04 -10.60 -2.12
N PHE A 61 31.29 -10.40 -2.56
CA PHE A 61 31.91 -9.07 -2.65
C PHE A 61 31.07 -8.05 -3.42
N PHE A 62 30.33 -8.50 -4.44
CA PHE A 62 29.51 -7.63 -5.29
C PHE A 62 28.09 -7.39 -4.76
N LEU A 63 27.63 -8.12 -3.74
CA LEU A 63 26.25 -8.05 -3.26
C LEU A 63 25.90 -6.64 -2.73
N ALA A 64 26.79 -6.04 -1.95
CA ALA A 64 26.58 -4.71 -1.39
C ALA A 64 26.50 -3.63 -2.48
N ALA A 65 27.40 -3.69 -3.46
CA ALA A 65 27.39 -2.76 -4.59
C ALA A 65 26.12 -2.92 -5.43
N ARG A 66 25.73 -4.17 -5.71
CA ARG A 66 24.52 -4.48 -6.49
C ARG A 66 23.25 -4.00 -5.77
N THR A 67 23.08 -4.32 -4.50
CA THR A 67 21.91 -3.89 -3.70
C THR A 67 21.84 -2.36 -3.58
N MET A 68 22.95 -1.69 -3.29
CA MET A 68 22.98 -0.22 -3.22
C MET A 68 22.64 0.43 -4.57
N SER A 69 23.16 -0.12 -5.67
CA SER A 69 22.84 0.40 -7.02
C SER A 69 21.36 0.24 -7.36
N ALA A 70 20.74 -0.89 -7.00
CA ALA A 70 19.31 -1.14 -7.20
C ALA A 70 18.44 -0.17 -6.38
N ILE A 71 18.78 0.05 -5.10
CA ILE A 71 18.08 1.02 -4.23
C ILE A 71 18.19 2.44 -4.81
N ALA A 72 19.38 2.83 -5.28
CA ALA A 72 19.60 4.14 -5.88
C ALA A 72 18.81 4.32 -7.18
N ALA A 73 18.73 3.30 -8.04
CA ALA A 73 17.95 3.33 -9.27
C ALA A 73 16.45 3.49 -8.97
N GLN A 74 15.91 2.77 -7.99
CA GLN A 74 14.51 2.90 -7.58
C GLN A 74 14.17 4.29 -7.03
N LYS A 75 15.08 4.93 -6.28
CA LYS A 75 14.87 6.31 -5.82
C LYS A 75 14.85 7.31 -6.98
N ARG A 76 15.62 7.09 -8.04
CA ARG A 76 15.66 7.98 -9.21
C ARG A 76 14.37 7.93 -10.04
N THR A 77 13.73 6.76 -10.16
CA THR A 77 12.46 6.64 -10.89
C THR A 77 11.29 7.31 -10.16
N GLN A 78 11.33 7.40 -8.82
CA GLN A 78 10.32 8.15 -8.07
C GLN A 78 10.43 9.67 -8.23
N LEU A 79 11.62 10.20 -8.53
CA LEU A 79 11.83 11.64 -8.75
C LEU A 79 11.23 12.16 -10.05
N VAL A 80 11.15 11.33 -11.09
CA VAL A 80 10.52 11.72 -12.37
C VAL A 80 8.98 11.70 -12.32
N TRP A 81 8.37 11.15 -11.26
CA TRP A 81 6.92 11.05 -11.10
C TRP A 81 6.23 12.39 -10.77
N ASN A 82 6.95 13.40 -10.28
CA ASN A 82 6.34 14.66 -9.84
C ASN A 82 6.23 15.75 -10.92
N TRP A 83 6.61 15.48 -12.17
CA TRP A 83 6.39 16.42 -13.27
C TRP A 83 4.91 16.67 -13.56
N ARG A 84 4.03 15.72 -13.24
CA ARG A 84 2.57 15.87 -13.39
C ARG A 84 1.99 16.98 -12.49
N TRP A 85 2.56 17.19 -11.31
CA TRP A 85 2.16 18.26 -10.39
C TRP A 85 2.64 19.64 -10.83
N ALA A 86 3.78 19.71 -11.52
CA ALA A 86 4.26 20.96 -12.12
C ALA A 86 3.25 21.51 -13.14
N TYR A 87 2.71 20.65 -14.02
CA TYR A 87 1.66 21.04 -14.97
C TYR A 87 0.34 21.44 -14.30
N ALA A 88 -0.05 20.74 -13.23
CA ALA A 88 -1.25 21.09 -12.46
C ALA A 88 -1.15 22.49 -11.81
N SER A 89 0.03 22.85 -11.30
CA SER A 89 0.26 24.18 -10.70
C SER A 89 0.22 25.31 -11.73
N ALA A 90 0.71 25.07 -12.94
CA ALA A 90 0.67 26.06 -14.03
C ALA A 90 -0.76 26.35 -14.50
N ALA A 91 -1.60 25.32 -14.60
CA ALA A 91 -3.00 25.48 -14.99
C ALA A 91 -3.80 26.29 -13.95
N ALA A 92 -3.59 26.03 -12.65
CA ALA A 92 -4.25 26.78 -11.58
C ALA A 92 -3.87 28.27 -11.56
N ALA A 93 -2.60 28.59 -11.86
CA ALA A 93 -2.14 29.97 -11.95
C ALA A 93 -2.81 30.74 -13.09
N VAL A 94 -3.01 30.10 -14.25
CA VAL A 94 -3.72 30.70 -15.39
C VAL A 94 -5.18 30.98 -15.05
N VAL A 95 -5.88 30.02 -14.41
CA VAL A 95 -7.28 30.22 -13.99
C VAL A 95 -7.38 31.37 -13.01
N LEU A 96 -6.50 31.44 -12.00
CA LEU A 96 -6.47 32.55 -11.04
C LEU A 96 -6.25 33.91 -11.72
N LEU A 97 -5.32 34.00 -12.67
CA LEU A 97 -5.07 35.24 -13.40
C LEU A 97 -6.27 35.67 -14.25
N VAL A 98 -6.97 34.73 -14.88
CA VAL A 98 -8.18 35.01 -15.66
C VAL A 98 -9.32 35.46 -14.74
N SER A 99 -9.53 34.79 -13.60
CA SER A 99 -10.55 35.16 -12.62
C SER A 99 -10.29 36.56 -12.04
N LEU A 100 -9.06 36.85 -11.63
CA LEU A 100 -8.67 38.18 -11.13
C LEU A 100 -8.79 39.26 -12.20
N GLY A 101 -8.44 38.97 -13.45
CA GLY A 101 -8.61 39.90 -14.57
C GLY A 101 -10.08 40.23 -14.84
N SER A 102 -10.97 39.23 -14.78
CA SER A 102 -12.41 39.41 -15.00
C SER A 102 -13.07 40.31 -13.95
N LEU A 103 -12.60 40.28 -12.70
CA LEU A 103 -13.07 41.14 -11.62
C LEU A 103 -12.70 42.61 -11.81
N PHE A 104 -11.58 42.91 -12.48
CA PHE A 104 -11.15 44.29 -12.72
C PHE A 104 -11.77 44.94 -13.96
N LEU A 105 -12.22 44.13 -14.94
CA LEU A 105 -12.78 44.63 -16.20
C LEU A 105 -14.31 44.79 -16.16
N VAL A 106 -15.00 44.14 -15.22
CA VAL A 106 -16.46 44.29 -15.03
C VAL A 106 -16.72 45.35 -13.96
N GLN A 107 -16.76 46.63 -14.38
CA GLN A 107 -17.33 47.70 -13.57
C GLN A 107 -18.85 47.49 -13.45
N PRO A 108 -19.44 47.35 -12.25
CA PRO A 108 -20.87 47.11 -12.09
C PRO A 108 -21.67 48.39 -12.33
N GLN A 109 -22.29 48.52 -13.52
CA GLN A 109 -23.23 49.60 -13.82
C GLN A 109 -24.68 49.32 -13.35
N SER A 110 -24.89 48.40 -12.41
CA SER A 110 -26.23 48.02 -11.94
C SER A 110 -26.51 48.56 -10.55
N ALA A 111 -26.47 49.89 -10.35
CA ALA A 111 -26.93 50.50 -9.09
C ALA A 111 -28.39 51.00 -9.14
N ASP A 112 -29.02 51.08 -10.31
CA ASP A 112 -30.35 51.69 -10.44
C ASP A 112 -31.52 50.71 -10.67
N VAL A 113 -31.26 49.39 -10.74
CA VAL A 113 -32.33 48.39 -10.98
C VAL A 113 -33.14 48.07 -9.71
N TYR A 114 -32.60 48.29 -8.50
CA TYR A 114 -33.26 47.89 -7.25
C TYR A 114 -34.24 48.92 -6.67
N LYS A 115 -34.34 50.13 -7.25
CA LYS A 115 -35.25 51.18 -6.77
C LYS A 115 -36.71 50.99 -7.19
N ALA A 116 -37.04 49.94 -7.93
CA ALA A 116 -38.35 49.74 -8.53
C ALA A 116 -38.99 48.38 -8.19
N LEU A 117 -38.92 47.93 -6.93
CA LEU A 117 -39.73 46.80 -6.46
C LEU A 117 -40.57 47.20 -5.24
N PRO A 118 -41.91 47.09 -5.33
CA PRO A 118 -42.81 47.42 -4.23
C PRO A 118 -42.72 46.37 -3.11
N ASP A 119 -42.85 46.86 -1.87
CA ASP A 119 -42.89 46.11 -0.63
C ASP A 119 -43.78 44.86 -0.74
N SER A 120 -43.16 43.68 -0.75
CA SER A 120 -43.87 42.42 -0.57
C SER A 120 -43.22 41.62 0.55
N THR A 121 -43.83 41.77 1.73
CA THR A 121 -44.07 40.73 2.74
C THR A 121 -43.06 39.58 2.83
N SER A 122 -42.21 39.68 3.85
CA SER A 122 -41.41 38.61 4.46
C SER A 122 -42.24 37.34 4.72
N HIS A 123 -42.10 36.33 3.86
CA HIS A 123 -42.34 34.95 4.27
C HIS A 123 -41.08 34.42 4.98
N ARG A 124 -41.14 34.35 6.31
CA ARG A 124 -40.18 33.62 7.13
C ARG A 124 -40.38 32.12 6.90
N VAL A 125 -39.45 31.47 6.22
CA VAL A 125 -39.33 30.01 6.23
C VAL A 125 -38.57 29.63 7.50
N ALA A 126 -39.25 28.92 8.40
CA ALA A 126 -38.64 28.34 9.59
C ALA A 126 -37.81 27.11 9.18
N VAL A 127 -36.49 27.22 9.28
CA VAL A 127 -35.56 26.09 9.13
C VAL A 127 -35.54 25.34 10.47
N GLY A 128 -36.15 24.15 10.49
CA GLY A 128 -36.03 23.20 11.59
C GLY A 128 -35.28 21.96 11.14
N GLY A 129 -34.23 21.57 11.86
CA GLY A 129 -33.69 20.21 11.82
C GLY A 129 -32.20 20.11 11.45
N PRO A 130 -31.44 19.20 12.11
CA PRO A 130 -29.99 19.34 12.30
C PRO A 130 -29.13 18.90 11.11
N SER A 131 -28.01 19.60 11.03
CA SER A 131 -26.88 19.42 10.12
C SER A 131 -26.38 17.96 10.07
N SER A 132 -26.64 17.29 8.95
CA SER A 132 -25.79 16.22 8.43
C SER A 132 -25.17 16.76 7.14
N ILE A 133 -23.91 17.18 7.24
CA ILE A 133 -23.11 17.61 6.09
C ILE A 133 -22.66 16.32 5.39
N LEU A 134 -23.45 15.86 4.44
CA LEU A 134 -22.99 15.00 3.36
C LEU A 134 -23.18 15.78 2.05
N PRO A 135 -22.20 15.73 1.12
CA PRO A 135 -22.34 16.39 -0.17
C PRO A 135 -23.51 15.75 -0.92
N GLU A 136 -24.44 16.61 -1.30
CA GLU A 136 -25.65 16.32 -2.06
C GLU A 136 -25.24 16.11 -3.52
N GLU A 137 -24.89 14.88 -3.89
CA GLU A 137 -24.85 14.49 -5.29
C GLU A 137 -26.29 14.30 -5.77
N GLU A 138 -26.65 15.07 -6.80
CA GLU A 138 -27.98 15.19 -7.37
C GLU A 138 -28.60 13.81 -7.69
N GLY A 139 -29.73 13.52 -7.05
CA GLY A 139 -30.74 12.61 -7.62
C GLY A 139 -30.82 11.18 -7.07
N VAL A 140 -30.06 10.79 -6.04
CA VAL A 140 -30.21 9.46 -5.43
C VAL A 140 -30.53 9.57 -3.93
N THR A 141 -31.81 9.47 -3.60
CA THR A 141 -32.26 9.33 -2.21
C THR A 141 -31.91 7.92 -1.72
N TYR A 142 -30.87 7.80 -0.90
CA TYR A 142 -30.53 6.54 -0.23
C TYR A 142 -31.49 6.28 0.92
N SER A 143 -32.17 5.13 0.92
CA SER A 143 -33.17 4.85 1.95
C SER A 143 -32.53 4.40 3.27
N SER A 144 -31.30 3.88 3.25
CA SER A 144 -30.52 3.58 4.47
C SER A 144 -29.01 3.42 4.21
N PHE A 145 -28.17 3.62 5.24
CA PHE A 145 -26.72 3.40 5.17
C PHE A 145 -26.30 1.98 4.74
N PRO A 146 -26.97 0.89 5.18
CA PRO A 146 -26.70 -0.46 4.70
C PRO A 146 -26.81 -0.60 3.18
N GLU A 147 -27.84 0.01 2.57
CA GLU A 147 -28.08 -0.03 1.12
C GLU A 147 -26.96 0.68 0.33
N LEU A 148 -26.40 1.76 0.90
CA LEU A 148 -25.23 2.43 0.33
C LEU A 148 -23.98 1.52 0.36
N VAL A 149 -23.76 0.81 1.47
CA VAL A 149 -22.60 -0.08 1.64
C VAL A 149 -22.69 -1.27 0.69
N GLU A 150 -23.86 -1.91 0.59
CA GLU A 150 -24.09 -3.03 -0.34
C GLU A 150 -23.83 -2.61 -1.79
N ARG A 151 -24.37 -1.47 -2.21
CA ARG A 151 -24.14 -0.98 -3.58
C ARG A 151 -22.67 -0.64 -3.85
N ARG A 152 -21.95 -0.05 -2.89
CA ARG A 152 -20.51 0.23 -3.03
C ARG A 152 -19.69 -1.06 -3.10
N HIS A 153 -20.12 -2.11 -2.40
CA HIS A 153 -19.52 -3.42 -2.49
C HIS A 153 -19.71 -4.02 -3.89
N ASP A 154 -20.92 -3.93 -4.46
CA ASP A 154 -21.22 -4.43 -5.80
C ASP A 154 -20.45 -3.66 -6.89
N GLU A 155 -20.37 -2.33 -6.78
CA GLU A 155 -19.53 -1.51 -7.68
C GLU A 155 -18.05 -1.94 -7.63
N ALA A 156 -17.53 -2.21 -6.43
CA ALA A 156 -16.15 -2.68 -6.27
C ALA A 156 -15.93 -4.07 -6.87
N GLN A 157 -16.91 -4.98 -6.72
CA GLN A 157 -16.82 -6.31 -7.34
C GLN A 157 -16.81 -6.24 -8.87
N GLU A 158 -17.62 -5.37 -9.46
CA GLU A 158 -17.67 -5.25 -10.92
C GLU A 158 -16.40 -4.62 -11.50
N LEU A 159 -15.79 -3.66 -10.79
CA LEU A 159 -14.47 -3.12 -11.14
C LEU A 159 -13.37 -4.19 -11.07
N LEU A 160 -13.40 -5.07 -10.08
CA LEU A 160 -12.45 -6.18 -9.97
C LEU A 160 -12.66 -7.22 -11.09
N ARG A 161 -13.91 -7.49 -11.46
CA ARG A 161 -14.25 -8.38 -12.58
C ARG A 161 -13.68 -7.84 -13.89
N VAL A 162 -13.95 -6.56 -14.20
CA VAL A 162 -13.40 -5.88 -15.37
C VAL A 162 -11.87 -5.90 -15.34
N GLY A 163 -11.25 -5.62 -14.19
CA GLY A 163 -9.79 -5.70 -14.03
C GLY A 163 -9.20 -7.09 -14.36
N SER A 164 -9.91 -8.16 -13.99
CA SER A 164 -9.50 -9.54 -14.32
C SER A 164 -9.61 -9.85 -15.83
N GLU A 165 -10.61 -9.31 -16.52
CA GLU A 165 -10.76 -9.43 -17.96
C GLU A 165 -9.65 -8.67 -18.71
N TRP A 166 -9.29 -7.47 -18.25
CA TRP A 166 -8.15 -6.73 -18.80
C TRP A 166 -6.81 -7.46 -18.60
N MET A 167 -6.62 -8.12 -17.46
CA MET A 167 -5.41 -8.91 -17.19
C MET A 167 -5.30 -10.14 -18.11
N GLN A 168 -6.43 -10.77 -18.44
CA GLN A 168 -6.46 -11.86 -19.44
C GLN A 168 -6.14 -11.35 -20.84
N LEU A 169 -6.65 -10.17 -21.22
CA LEU A 169 -6.38 -9.53 -22.49
C LEU A 169 -4.89 -9.16 -22.63
N ASP A 170 -4.29 -8.61 -21.57
CA ASP A 170 -2.86 -8.26 -21.55
C ASP A 170 -1.97 -9.50 -21.72
N ASN A 171 -2.33 -10.60 -21.06
CA ASN A 171 -1.62 -11.88 -21.21
C ASN A 171 -1.76 -12.45 -22.64
N THR A 172 -2.96 -12.37 -23.24
CA THR A 172 -3.16 -12.80 -24.63
C THR A 172 -2.40 -11.91 -25.62
N VAL A 173 -2.36 -10.59 -25.40
CA VAL A 173 -1.54 -9.67 -26.19
C VAL A 173 -0.06 -10.02 -26.07
N ARG A 174 0.44 -10.33 -24.87
CA ARG A 174 1.84 -10.70 -24.63
C ARG A 174 2.24 -12.00 -25.34
N VAL A 175 1.35 -12.99 -25.33
CA VAL A 175 1.52 -14.27 -26.06
C VAL A 175 1.52 -14.02 -27.58
N LEU A 176 0.62 -13.18 -28.08
CA LEU A 176 0.51 -12.87 -29.52
C LEU A 176 1.63 -11.97 -30.03
N SER A 177 2.19 -11.11 -29.18
CA SER A 177 3.33 -10.23 -29.54
C SER A 177 4.65 -10.98 -29.59
N GLY A 178 4.70 -12.27 -29.26
CA GLY A 178 5.93 -13.06 -29.25
C GLY A 178 6.96 -12.56 -28.24
N ASP A 179 6.51 -11.81 -27.23
CA ASP A 179 7.36 -11.32 -26.14
C ASP A 179 7.45 -12.44 -25.09
N GLU A 180 8.09 -13.53 -25.50
CA GLU A 180 8.59 -14.55 -24.59
C GLU A 180 9.70 -13.90 -23.76
N GLY A 181 9.30 -13.24 -22.67
CA GLY A 181 10.24 -12.76 -21.67
C GLY A 181 11.22 -13.87 -21.32
N GLU A 182 12.51 -13.53 -21.31
CA GLU A 182 13.68 -14.39 -21.06
C GLU A 182 13.73 -15.00 -19.64
N GLU A 183 12.59 -15.49 -19.12
CA GLU A 183 12.43 -16.14 -17.83
C GLU A 183 12.02 -17.62 -18.01
N SER A 184 12.74 -18.35 -18.85
CA SER A 184 12.86 -19.82 -18.75
C SER A 184 14.33 -20.20 -18.56
N ILE A 185 14.94 -19.65 -17.51
CA ILE A 185 16.30 -19.96 -17.05
C ILE A 185 16.42 -21.34 -16.38
N TYR A 186 15.37 -22.16 -16.39
CA TYR A 186 15.45 -23.56 -15.99
C TYR A 186 15.61 -24.43 -17.24
N LYS A 187 16.79 -24.31 -17.87
CA LYS A 187 17.29 -25.33 -18.77
C LYS A 187 17.68 -26.52 -17.88
N GLU A 188 16.88 -27.57 -17.93
CA GLU A 188 17.12 -28.85 -17.26
C GLU A 188 18.60 -29.25 -17.42
N LEU A 189 19.30 -29.38 -16.30
CA LEU A 189 20.64 -29.95 -16.27
C LEU A 189 20.51 -31.43 -16.69
N PRO A 190 21.37 -31.93 -17.60
CA PRO A 190 21.39 -33.36 -17.92
C PRO A 190 21.68 -34.13 -16.63
N GLY A 191 20.81 -35.08 -16.30
CA GLY A 191 20.98 -35.96 -15.15
C GLY A 191 22.30 -36.71 -15.28
N ASP A 192 23.06 -36.72 -14.18
CA ASP A 192 24.27 -37.52 -14.04
C ASP A 192 23.87 -39.00 -14.11
N GLU A 193 24.03 -39.62 -15.29
CA GLU A 193 24.03 -41.07 -15.40
C GLU A 193 25.29 -41.59 -14.72
N GLU A 194 25.06 -42.21 -13.57
CA GLU A 194 26.01 -42.90 -12.72
C GLU A 194 26.82 -43.92 -13.53
N ASN A 195 28.12 -43.65 -13.64
CA ASN A 195 29.10 -44.56 -14.21
C ASN A 195 29.51 -45.58 -13.13
N GLU A 196 28.60 -46.46 -12.74
CA GLU A 196 28.87 -47.64 -11.91
C GLU A 196 29.32 -48.81 -12.80
N GLU A 197 30.57 -48.84 -13.24
CA GLU A 197 31.14 -50.07 -13.81
C GLU A 197 32.67 -50.09 -13.71
N GLN A 198 33.20 -50.23 -12.49
CA GLN A 198 34.62 -50.60 -12.30
C GLN A 198 34.89 -51.23 -10.93
N SER A 199 34.31 -52.40 -10.66
CA SER A 199 34.82 -53.30 -9.62
C SER A 199 34.35 -54.75 -9.80
N ALA A 200 34.86 -55.46 -10.82
CA ALA A 200 34.84 -56.93 -10.81
C ALA A 200 35.73 -57.52 -11.91
N GLN A 201 37.06 -57.49 -11.78
CA GLN A 201 37.91 -58.58 -12.28
C GLN A 201 39.37 -58.43 -11.84
N GLU A 202 39.68 -58.97 -10.65
CA GLU A 202 41.01 -59.52 -10.38
C GLU A 202 40.84 -60.61 -9.32
N GLY A 203 40.83 -61.87 -9.78
CA GLY A 203 40.70 -63.05 -8.92
C GLY A 203 40.20 -64.29 -9.64
N ASN A 204 41.05 -64.92 -10.46
CA ASN A 204 41.38 -66.35 -10.37
C ASN A 204 42.23 -66.83 -11.56
N ASP A 205 43.24 -67.63 -11.18
CA ASP A 205 44.08 -68.58 -11.92
C ASP A 205 45.15 -68.07 -12.91
#